data_AF-A9WDJ9-F1
#
_entry.id   AF-A9WDJ9-F1
#
_cell.length_a   1.000
_cell.length_b   1.000
_cell.length_c   1.000
_cell.angle_alpha   90.00
_cell.angle_beta   90.00
_cell.angle_gamma   90.00
#
_symmetry.space_group_name_H-M   'P 1'
#
loop_
_entity.id
_entity.type
_entity.pdbx_description
1 polymer ?
#
loop_
_entity_poly.entity_id
_entity_poly.type
_entity_poly.pdbx_seq_one_letter_code
_entity_poly.pdbx_strand_id
1 'polypeptide(L)'
;METQQPETFTEQEIELLQPFVTNVDRPIFCLRNLPEVVKGALFARYSRSSKSLRRLLLDEFINEPESGFSAMVSAQDHNPAAQLIATRQAEAFYDRVLIGYGDDSVAELGGAHLACEGVSNIAAKLLEDSRLGISPLEKSTRYVRFDRKGPDGYPYLREPAIMASPLADRYVAVMDHLFTTYSELLEPVQAWLQQQYPRDEATTPRAYRNTIQAKALDLLRGLLPMATQTNVGLFGNGRAFEYLIIKLAASPFAEAQALSKMIQAELDQVIPSFVKRARSDRGQAYADYLATTREQVAALAHQIPVEADSTTPVTVTLVDYDPRAEWKLAAAILYPHLDLPLPAIEELVAAMPEAERHALINAAVGDRANRFHRPGRAFEEPYYTFDILADIGAYRDLQRHRVLTQERQRFTVRHGYVTPPELEEIGVADRYRTALEQAADLVTALEATLPNEAQYAVPLAFRVRWRIKLNLREAYHLIELRSARQGHPSYRQIAQLMFREISAVHPFLAAGMRFVDHNEYDLERLAAEQRIDQKRQQVGR
;
A
#
# COMPACT_ATOMS: atom_id res chain seq x y z
N MET A 1 -42.09 5.86 -0.37
CA MET A 1 -41.17 6.57 0.54
C MET A 1 -41.85 7.85 0.94
N GLU A 2 -42.44 7.90 2.13
CA GLU A 2 -42.73 9.20 2.75
C GLU A 2 -41.39 9.91 2.88
N THR A 3 -41.22 10.99 2.13
CA THR A 3 -40.10 11.91 2.33
C THR A 3 -40.19 12.38 3.77
N GLN A 4 -39.23 11.98 4.62
CA GLN A 4 -39.01 12.64 5.92
C GLN A 4 -39.10 14.14 5.65
N GLN A 5 -40.06 14.81 6.31
CA GLN A 5 -40.19 16.26 6.16
C GLN A 5 -38.81 16.88 6.44
N PRO A 6 -38.34 17.81 5.60
CA PRO A 6 -37.08 18.48 5.84
C PRO A 6 -37.13 19.12 7.22
N GLU A 7 -36.19 18.71 8.07
CA GLU A 7 -36.13 19.23 9.43
C GLU A 7 -35.92 20.74 9.37
N THR A 8 -36.77 21.49 10.07
CA THR A 8 -36.74 22.95 10.07
C THR A 8 -35.90 23.42 11.26
N PHE A 9 -35.00 24.36 11.00
CA PHE A 9 -34.14 24.97 12.00
C PHE A 9 -34.47 26.47 12.11
N THR A 10 -34.43 27.02 13.32
CA THR A 10 -34.54 28.47 13.52
C THR A 10 -33.28 29.19 13.01
N GLU A 11 -33.34 30.51 12.80
CA GLU A 11 -32.17 31.30 12.39
C GLU A 11 -30.99 31.12 13.36
N GLN A 12 -31.26 31.10 14.67
CA GLN A 12 -30.26 30.86 15.70
C GLN A 12 -29.66 29.45 15.64
N GLU A 13 -30.48 28.43 15.39
CA GLU A 13 -30.00 27.04 15.23
C GLU A 13 -29.13 26.91 13.97
N ILE A 14 -29.49 27.61 12.90
CA ILE A 14 -28.70 27.64 11.66
C ILE A 14 -27.34 28.27 11.93
N GLU A 15 -27.27 29.40 12.64
CA GLU A 15 -26.00 30.05 13.02
C GLU A 15 -25.08 29.11 13.81
N LEU A 16 -25.64 28.30 14.72
CA LEU A 16 -24.88 27.32 15.51
C LEU A 16 -24.38 26.14 14.68
N LEU A 17 -25.17 25.66 13.71
CA LEU A 17 -24.84 24.49 12.89
C LEU A 17 -23.90 24.81 11.73
N GLN A 18 -24.06 25.97 11.10
CA GLN A 18 -23.38 26.34 9.86
C GLN A 18 -21.84 26.21 9.88
N PRO A 19 -21.13 26.47 11.01
CA PRO A 19 -19.69 26.23 11.09
C PRO A 19 -19.29 24.76 10.94
N PHE A 20 -20.18 23.82 11.31
CA PHE A 20 -19.88 22.40 11.45
C PHE A 20 -20.47 21.52 10.35
N VAL A 21 -21.41 22.04 9.56
CA VAL A 21 -22.01 21.33 8.42
C VAL A 21 -21.85 22.11 7.12
N THR A 22 -21.79 21.42 5.98
CA THR A 22 -21.68 22.10 4.66
C THR A 22 -23.00 22.69 4.17
N ASN A 23 -24.14 22.26 4.73
CA ASN A 23 -25.46 22.84 4.53
C ASN A 23 -26.42 22.39 5.65
N VAL A 24 -27.51 23.11 5.85
CA VAL A 24 -28.51 22.85 6.90
C VAL A 24 -29.84 22.33 6.36
N ASP A 25 -30.08 22.50 5.07
CA ASP A 25 -31.39 22.41 4.40
C ASP A 25 -31.50 21.26 3.37
N ARG A 26 -30.37 20.65 2.99
CA ARG A 26 -30.34 19.52 2.05
C ARG A 26 -30.13 18.19 2.78
N PRO A 27 -30.62 17.07 2.23
CA PRO A 27 -30.49 15.75 2.86
C PRO A 27 -29.04 15.22 2.89
N ILE A 28 -28.15 15.78 2.07
CA ILE A 28 -26.75 15.35 1.96
C ILE A 28 -25.83 16.51 2.36
N PHE A 29 -24.97 16.28 3.35
CA PHE A 29 -24.03 17.25 3.88
C PHE A 29 -22.79 16.56 4.47
N CYS A 30 -21.71 17.32 4.66
CA CYS A 30 -20.51 16.85 5.32
C CYS A 30 -20.35 17.56 6.68
N LEU A 31 -19.78 16.84 7.64
CA LEU A 31 -19.23 17.44 8.85
C LEU A 31 -17.89 18.11 8.52
N ARG A 32 -17.66 19.30 9.09
CA ARG A 32 -16.42 20.06 8.98
C ARG A 32 -16.12 20.70 10.33
N ASN A 33 -14.87 21.09 10.57
CA ASN A 33 -14.46 21.84 11.77
C ASN A 33 -14.84 21.20 13.12
N LEU A 34 -15.10 19.89 13.14
CA LEU A 34 -15.35 19.10 14.35
C LEU A 34 -14.13 18.22 14.65
N PRO A 35 -13.79 18.00 15.93
CA PRO A 35 -12.84 16.98 16.32
C PRO A 35 -13.27 15.58 15.85
N GLU A 36 -12.32 14.71 15.51
CA GLU A 36 -12.60 13.34 15.05
C GLU A 36 -13.44 12.56 16.07
N VAL A 37 -13.15 12.74 17.35
CA VAL A 37 -13.88 12.11 18.47
C VAL A 37 -15.36 12.49 18.46
N VAL A 38 -15.67 13.77 18.23
CA VAL A 38 -17.05 14.27 18.13
C VAL A 38 -17.75 13.68 16.91
N LYS A 39 -17.07 13.62 15.75
CA LYS A 39 -17.63 13.00 14.54
C LYS A 39 -17.98 11.53 14.78
N GLY A 40 -17.05 10.75 15.33
CA GLY A 40 -17.26 9.33 15.62
C GLY A 40 -18.39 9.08 16.60
N ALA A 41 -18.41 9.82 17.72
CA ALA A 41 -19.47 9.74 18.73
C ALA A 41 -20.84 10.16 18.18
N LEU A 42 -20.90 11.21 17.36
CA LEU A 42 -22.14 11.69 16.73
C LEU A 42 -22.73 10.63 15.80
N PHE A 43 -21.92 10.01 14.94
CA PHE A 43 -22.39 8.93 14.06
C PHE A 43 -22.80 7.67 14.84
N ALA A 44 -22.10 7.34 15.92
CA ALA A 44 -22.51 6.26 16.82
C ALA A 44 -23.90 6.54 17.42
N ARG A 45 -24.12 7.73 18.01
CA ARG A 45 -25.44 8.15 18.53
C ARG A 45 -26.51 8.18 17.45
N TYR A 46 -26.19 8.69 16.27
CA TYR A 46 -27.11 8.78 15.13
C TYR A 46 -27.63 7.40 14.71
N SER A 47 -26.80 6.37 14.77
CA SER A 47 -27.22 5.00 14.42
C SER A 47 -28.33 4.41 15.32
N ARG A 48 -28.57 5.01 16.51
CA ARG A 48 -29.57 4.54 17.50
C ARG A 48 -30.57 5.62 17.91
N SER A 49 -30.68 6.72 17.16
CA SER A 49 -31.58 7.83 17.46
C SER A 49 -32.63 8.01 16.37
N SER A 50 -33.80 8.54 16.75
CA SER A 50 -34.86 8.95 15.82
C SER A 50 -34.67 10.38 15.30
N LYS A 51 -33.75 11.16 15.87
CA LYS A 51 -33.42 12.54 15.47
C LYS A 51 -32.53 12.54 14.21
N SER A 52 -32.59 13.61 13.41
CA SER A 52 -31.56 13.80 12.38
C SER A 52 -30.19 14.06 13.00
N LEU A 53 -29.13 13.84 12.23
CA LEU A 53 -27.76 14.08 12.68
C LEU A 53 -27.50 15.55 13.06
N ARG A 54 -28.15 16.52 12.41
CA ARG A 54 -28.03 17.94 12.77
C ARG A 54 -28.74 18.26 14.09
N ARG A 55 -29.95 17.71 14.28
CA ARG A 55 -30.70 17.88 15.53
C ARG A 55 -29.99 17.21 16.70
N LEU A 56 -29.36 16.04 16.48
CA LEU A 56 -28.48 15.42 17.47
C LEU A 56 -27.29 16.29 17.82
N LEU A 57 -26.57 16.79 16.81
CA LEU A 57 -25.44 17.69 17.04
C LEU A 57 -25.87 18.92 17.84
N LEU A 58 -27.03 19.50 17.52
CA LEU A 58 -27.53 20.66 18.24
C LEU A 58 -27.92 20.31 19.68
N ASP A 59 -28.80 19.32 19.87
CA ASP A 59 -29.44 19.03 21.16
C ASP A 59 -28.50 18.31 22.14
N GLU A 60 -27.72 17.33 21.68
CA GLU A 60 -26.93 16.43 22.55
C GLU A 60 -25.45 16.84 22.63
N PHE A 61 -24.99 17.75 21.77
CA PHE A 61 -23.59 18.17 21.72
C PHE A 61 -23.45 19.68 21.91
N ILE A 62 -24.00 20.53 21.03
CA ILE A 62 -23.80 21.99 21.08
C ILE A 62 -24.51 22.60 22.30
N ASN A 63 -25.78 22.28 22.51
CA ASN A 63 -26.62 22.91 23.53
C ASN A 63 -26.56 22.21 24.89
N GLU A 64 -25.91 21.05 25.00
CA GLU A 64 -25.78 20.29 26.23
C GLU A 64 -24.48 20.67 26.96
N PRO A 65 -24.53 21.39 28.10
CA PRO A 65 -23.31 21.87 28.78
C PRO A 65 -22.43 20.72 29.28
N GLU A 66 -23.03 19.58 29.66
CA GLU A 66 -22.31 18.38 30.10
C GLU A 66 -21.62 17.62 28.95
N SER A 67 -21.80 18.07 27.70
CA SER A 67 -21.12 17.47 26.55
C SER A 67 -19.64 17.86 26.49
N GLY A 68 -19.26 19.01 27.05
CA GLY A 68 -17.91 19.59 26.89
C GLY A 68 -17.60 20.08 25.47
N PHE A 69 -18.60 20.21 24.59
CA PHE A 69 -18.43 20.57 23.18
C PHE A 69 -17.66 21.87 22.95
N SER A 70 -18.01 22.93 23.68
CA SER A 70 -17.32 24.23 23.53
C SER A 70 -15.83 24.12 23.82
N ALA A 71 -15.43 23.35 24.83
CA ALA A 71 -14.02 23.12 25.15
C ALA A 71 -13.29 22.30 24.07
N MET A 72 -13.96 21.29 23.51
CA MET A 72 -13.41 20.46 22.43
C MET A 72 -13.21 21.21 21.12
N VAL A 73 -14.10 22.15 20.79
CA VAL A 73 -14.00 22.95 19.56
C VAL A 73 -13.06 24.16 19.73
N SER A 74 -13.05 24.79 20.92
CA SER A 74 -12.19 25.96 21.20
C SER A 74 -10.71 25.61 21.42
N ALA A 75 -10.36 24.33 21.59
CA ALA A 75 -8.97 23.84 21.68
C ALA A 75 -8.14 24.00 20.39
N GLN A 76 -8.65 24.73 19.39
CA GLN A 76 -7.88 25.20 18.24
C GLN A 76 -6.96 26.39 18.59
N ASP A 77 -7.12 27.01 19.76
CA ASP A 77 -6.20 28.03 20.27
C ASP A 77 -4.99 27.38 20.97
N HIS A 78 -3.77 27.78 20.56
CA HIS A 78 -2.45 27.18 20.83
C HIS A 78 -1.98 27.07 22.31
N ASN A 79 -2.84 26.83 23.30
CA ASN A 79 -2.44 26.55 24.69
C ASN A 79 -2.35 25.03 24.95
N PRO A 80 -1.14 24.46 25.19
CA PRO A 80 -0.95 23.03 25.41
C PRO A 80 -1.73 22.46 26.61
N ALA A 81 -1.92 23.25 27.67
CA ALA A 81 -2.66 22.81 28.86
C ALA A 81 -4.17 22.73 28.59
N ALA A 82 -4.72 23.68 27.82
CA ALA A 82 -6.12 23.66 27.41
C ALA A 82 -6.40 22.50 26.45
N GLN A 83 -5.46 22.22 25.54
CA GLN A 83 -5.57 21.10 24.61
C GLN A 83 -5.56 19.74 25.32
N LEU A 84 -4.71 19.55 26.33
CA LEU A 84 -4.69 18.32 27.13
C LEU A 84 -6.02 18.09 27.89
N ILE A 85 -6.61 19.15 28.44
CA ILE A 85 -7.91 19.09 29.12
C ILE A 85 -9.01 18.73 28.12
N ALA A 86 -9.02 19.38 26.95
CA ALA A 86 -9.98 19.10 25.88
C ALA A 86 -9.86 17.65 25.37
N THR A 87 -8.65 17.12 25.22
CA THR A 87 -8.43 15.71 24.83
C THR A 87 -9.00 14.75 25.86
N ARG A 88 -8.75 14.96 27.16
CA ARG A 88 -9.32 14.10 28.22
C ARG A 88 -10.85 14.17 28.29
N GLN A 89 -11.41 15.37 28.11
CA GLN A 89 -12.86 15.54 28.05
C GLN A 89 -13.45 14.84 26.81
N ALA A 90 -12.77 14.91 25.67
CA ALA A 90 -13.16 14.20 24.45
C ALA A 90 -13.09 12.68 24.63
N GLU A 91 -12.03 12.14 25.23
CA GLU A 91 -11.92 10.71 25.56
C GLU A 91 -13.05 10.26 26.49
N ALA A 92 -13.28 10.97 27.60
CA ALA A 92 -14.34 10.64 28.54
C ALA A 92 -15.74 10.74 27.91
N PHE A 93 -15.96 11.75 27.07
CA PHE A 93 -17.18 11.90 26.28
C PHE A 93 -17.37 10.72 25.33
N TYR A 94 -16.33 10.35 24.58
CA TYR A 94 -16.34 9.22 23.65
C TYR A 94 -16.63 7.91 24.37
N ASP A 95 -15.90 7.63 25.45
CA ASP A 95 -16.09 6.41 26.23
C ASP A 95 -17.51 6.34 26.79
N ARG A 96 -18.04 7.43 27.36
CA ARG A 96 -19.42 7.52 27.85
C ARG A 96 -20.44 7.27 26.75
N VAL A 97 -20.27 7.89 25.58
CA VAL A 97 -21.19 7.75 24.44
C VAL A 97 -21.16 6.33 23.88
N LEU A 98 -20.02 5.67 23.93
CA LEU A 98 -19.84 4.33 23.38
C LEU A 98 -20.13 3.18 24.35
N ILE A 99 -20.48 3.46 25.60
CA ILE A 99 -20.99 2.43 26.51
C ILE A 99 -22.18 1.72 25.84
N GLY A 100 -22.01 0.43 25.55
CA GLY A 100 -23.02 -0.41 24.88
C GLY A 100 -22.96 -0.44 23.35
N TYR A 101 -21.93 0.13 22.71
CA TYR A 101 -21.65 -0.02 21.28
C TYR A 101 -20.57 -1.10 21.04
N GLY A 102 -20.63 -1.76 19.88
CA GLY A 102 -19.54 -2.64 19.45
C GLY A 102 -18.36 -1.79 18.98
N ASP A 103 -17.24 -1.85 19.70
CA ASP A 103 -16.11 -0.92 19.57
C ASP A 103 -15.51 -0.83 18.16
N ASP A 104 -15.50 -1.92 17.39
CA ASP A 104 -14.66 -2.04 16.20
C ASP A 104 -15.08 -1.14 15.03
N SER A 105 -16.38 -1.01 14.75
CA SER A 105 -16.86 -0.20 13.61
C SER A 105 -16.81 1.29 13.91
N VAL A 106 -16.92 1.69 15.18
CA VAL A 106 -16.83 3.10 15.57
C VAL A 106 -15.38 3.59 15.51
N ALA A 107 -14.42 2.70 15.77
CA ALA A 107 -12.99 2.99 15.60
C ALA A 107 -12.62 3.39 14.15
N GLU A 108 -13.44 3.03 13.16
CA GLU A 108 -13.22 3.39 11.75
C GLU A 108 -13.67 4.82 11.40
N LEU A 109 -14.43 5.49 12.28
CA LEU A 109 -15.03 6.80 12.03
C LEU A 109 -14.12 7.98 12.37
N GLY A 110 -12.96 7.72 12.98
CA GLY A 110 -11.91 8.69 13.20
C GLY A 110 -10.65 8.30 12.43
N GLY A 111 -9.92 9.29 11.89
CA GLY A 111 -8.69 9.02 11.14
C GLY A 111 -7.61 10.08 11.32
N ALA A 112 -6.39 9.74 10.90
CA ALA A 112 -5.24 10.61 11.01
C ALA A 112 -4.32 10.51 9.78
N HIS A 113 -3.59 11.59 9.53
CA HIS A 113 -2.44 11.60 8.63
C HIS A 113 -1.18 11.42 9.48
N LEU A 114 -0.33 10.48 9.10
CA LEU A 114 0.90 10.13 9.82
C LEU A 114 2.07 10.11 8.84
N ALA A 115 3.17 10.76 9.20
CA ALA A 115 4.41 10.73 8.42
C ALA A 115 5.45 9.86 9.14
N CYS A 116 6.01 8.89 8.43
CA CYS A 116 7.11 8.05 8.90
C CYS A 116 8.34 8.38 8.05
N GLU A 117 9.32 9.08 8.61
CA GLU A 117 10.53 9.51 7.90
C GLU A 117 11.78 8.79 8.40
N GLY A 118 12.74 8.53 7.51
CA GLY A 118 13.98 7.87 7.88
C GLY A 118 13.84 6.39 8.24
N VAL A 119 12.74 5.75 7.84
CA VAL A 119 12.49 4.32 8.08
C VAL A 119 13.11 3.47 6.98
N SER A 120 13.61 2.28 7.30
CA SER A 120 14.15 1.36 6.29
C SER A 120 13.10 0.95 5.25
N ASN A 121 13.55 0.34 4.14
CA ASN A 121 12.62 -0.27 3.20
C ASN A 121 11.87 -1.46 3.83
N ILE A 122 12.46 -2.20 4.79
CA ILE A 122 11.74 -3.28 5.50
C ILE A 122 10.56 -2.71 6.27
N ALA A 123 10.80 -1.66 7.06
CA ALA A 123 9.75 -0.96 7.80
C ALA A 123 8.69 -0.40 6.85
N ALA A 124 9.09 0.23 5.74
CA ALA A 124 8.14 0.70 4.73
C ALA A 124 7.25 -0.42 4.18
N LYS A 125 7.81 -1.63 3.94
CA LYS A 125 7.01 -2.76 3.44
C LYS A 125 6.04 -3.30 4.48
N LEU A 126 6.39 -3.22 5.78
CA LEU A 126 5.49 -3.57 6.88
C LEU A 126 4.35 -2.56 7.05
N LEU A 127 4.64 -1.26 6.93
CA LEU A 127 3.63 -0.20 6.98
C LEU A 127 2.62 -0.33 5.84
N GLU A 128 3.08 -0.66 4.63
CA GLU A 128 2.24 -0.82 3.44
C GLU A 128 1.42 -2.12 3.42
N ASP A 129 1.77 -3.10 4.26
CA ASP A 129 1.11 -4.40 4.31
C ASP A 129 -0.28 -4.37 4.98
N SER A 130 -0.55 -3.36 5.81
CA SER A 130 -1.88 -3.09 6.37
C SER A 130 -2.78 -2.41 5.33
N ARG A 131 -3.21 -3.18 4.32
CA ARG A 131 -3.77 -2.65 3.06
C ARG A 131 -5.21 -2.15 3.11
N LEU A 132 -5.98 -2.53 4.14
CA LEU A 132 -7.37 -2.12 4.31
C LEU A 132 -7.44 -1.06 5.42
N GLY A 133 -8.04 0.08 5.12
CA GLY A 133 -8.17 1.20 6.06
C GLY A 133 -6.93 2.07 6.23
N ILE A 134 -5.77 1.71 5.66
CA ILE A 134 -4.60 2.59 5.52
C ILE A 134 -4.29 2.83 4.03
N SER A 135 -3.95 4.08 3.71
CA SER A 135 -3.56 4.55 2.39
C SER A 135 -2.13 5.09 2.42
N PRO A 136 -1.13 4.27 2.04
CA PRO A 136 0.26 4.68 2.07
C PRO A 136 0.71 5.38 0.77
N LEU A 137 1.68 6.28 0.92
CA LEU A 137 2.43 6.88 -0.17
C LEU A 137 3.92 6.95 0.21
N GLU A 138 4.74 6.13 -0.45
CA GLU A 138 6.17 6.06 -0.19
C GLU A 138 6.98 6.86 -1.22
N LYS A 139 8.07 7.47 -0.74
CA LYS A 139 9.08 8.13 -1.57
C LYS A 139 9.62 7.17 -2.63
N SER A 140 9.67 7.60 -3.89
CA SER A 140 10.01 6.69 -4.99
C SER A 140 11.52 6.63 -5.28
N THR A 141 12.08 5.43 -5.21
CA THR A 141 13.45 5.12 -5.70
C THR A 141 13.61 5.29 -7.20
N ARG A 142 12.51 5.49 -7.94
CA ARG A 142 12.51 5.71 -9.38
C ARG A 142 12.61 7.19 -9.78
N TYR A 143 12.47 8.11 -8.82
CA TYR A 143 12.43 9.56 -9.06
C TYR A 143 13.39 10.32 -8.15
N VAL A 144 13.65 9.80 -6.95
CA VAL A 144 14.48 10.46 -5.95
C VAL A 144 15.81 9.74 -5.81
N ARG A 145 16.86 10.54 -5.65
CA ARG A 145 18.21 10.10 -5.31
C ARG A 145 18.32 9.77 -3.82
N PHE A 146 18.97 8.66 -3.51
CA PHE A 146 19.20 8.17 -2.13
C PHE A 146 20.69 8.27 -1.71
N ASP A 147 21.56 8.84 -2.54
CA ASP A 147 23.01 8.99 -2.31
C ASP A 147 23.41 10.25 -1.51
N ARG A 148 22.45 11.00 -0.98
CA ARG A 148 22.78 12.21 -0.21
C ARG A 148 23.16 11.84 1.22
N LYS A 149 24.45 12.02 1.55
CA LYS A 149 24.96 11.82 2.91
C LYS A 149 24.33 12.82 3.87
N GLY A 150 23.87 12.32 5.01
CA GLY A 150 23.52 13.12 6.18
C GLY A 150 24.69 13.24 7.15
N PRO A 151 24.45 13.74 8.39
CA PRO A 151 25.47 13.84 9.44
C PRO A 151 26.16 12.50 9.73
N ASP A 152 25.40 11.41 9.69
CA ASP A 152 25.87 10.05 10.00
C ASP A 152 26.26 9.24 8.74
N GLY A 153 26.58 9.91 7.63
CA GLY A 153 26.94 9.26 6.37
C GLY A 153 25.73 8.93 5.48
N TYR A 154 25.79 7.83 4.73
CA TYR A 154 24.69 7.44 3.84
C TYR A 154 23.44 7.02 4.60
N PRO A 155 22.23 7.26 4.05
CA PRO A 155 20.96 7.04 4.75
C PRO A 155 20.56 5.56 4.71
N TYR A 156 21.22 4.73 5.52
CA TYR A 156 20.81 3.34 5.78
C TYR A 156 20.70 3.07 7.27
N LEU A 157 19.79 2.15 7.63
CA LEU A 157 19.62 1.71 8.99
C LEU A 157 20.88 0.98 9.48
N ARG A 158 21.43 1.43 10.59
CA ARG A 158 22.42 0.70 11.38
C ARG A 158 21.67 -0.15 12.41
N GLU A 159 21.32 -1.37 12.00
CA GLU A 159 20.47 -2.26 12.80
C GLU A 159 21.19 -2.63 14.12
N PRO A 160 20.56 -2.45 15.30
CA PRO A 160 21.22 -2.61 16.59
C PRO A 160 21.92 -3.95 16.85
N ALA A 161 21.31 -5.08 16.50
CA ALA A 161 21.90 -6.40 16.69
C ALA A 161 23.07 -6.65 15.73
N ILE A 162 23.01 -6.13 14.50
CA ILE A 162 24.17 -6.14 13.59
C ILE A 162 25.31 -5.29 14.15
N MET A 163 25.01 -4.09 14.66
CA MET A 163 26.01 -3.17 15.22
C MET A 163 26.65 -3.69 16.51
N ALA A 164 25.94 -4.52 17.27
CA ALA A 164 26.47 -5.22 18.43
C ALA A 164 27.26 -6.50 18.08
N SER A 165 27.27 -6.91 16.81
CA SER A 165 27.92 -8.15 16.36
C SER A 165 29.37 -7.92 15.89
N PRO A 166 30.20 -8.98 15.80
CA PRO A 166 31.52 -8.90 15.17
C PRO A 166 31.52 -8.49 13.69
N LEU A 167 30.35 -8.47 13.04
CA LEU A 167 30.20 -8.10 11.63
C LEU A 167 29.84 -6.61 11.44
N ALA A 168 29.78 -5.80 12.50
CA ALA A 168 29.39 -4.39 12.44
C ALA A 168 30.23 -3.56 11.46
N ASP A 169 31.55 -3.61 11.57
CA ASP A 169 32.46 -2.85 10.68
C ASP A 169 32.33 -3.31 9.22
N ARG A 170 32.18 -4.64 9.01
CA ARG A 170 31.97 -5.21 7.69
C ARG A 170 30.62 -4.76 7.10
N TYR A 171 29.57 -4.68 7.92
CA TYR A 171 28.28 -4.17 7.50
C TYR A 171 28.39 -2.72 7.04
N VAL A 172 28.99 -1.84 7.85
CA VAL A 172 29.18 -0.43 7.49
C VAL A 172 29.98 -0.29 6.20
N ALA A 173 31.09 -1.01 6.07
CA ALA A 173 31.93 -0.94 4.87
C ALA A 173 31.20 -1.37 3.59
N VAL A 174 30.42 -2.46 3.65
CA VAL A 174 29.66 -2.96 2.49
C VAL A 174 28.49 -2.05 2.15
N MET A 175 27.76 -1.55 3.16
CA MET A 175 26.68 -0.59 2.92
C MET A 175 27.23 0.71 2.31
N ASP A 176 28.32 1.26 2.85
CA ASP A 176 28.96 2.45 2.28
C ASP A 176 29.44 2.19 0.84
N HIS A 177 29.97 1.00 0.55
CA HIS A 177 30.38 0.64 -0.81
C HIS A 177 29.20 0.59 -1.79
N LEU A 178 28.05 0.01 -1.40
CA LEU A 178 26.83 0.01 -2.22
C LEU A 178 26.40 1.43 -2.59
N PHE A 179 26.35 2.35 -1.61
CA PHE A 179 25.94 3.74 -1.84
C PHE A 179 26.98 4.54 -2.63
N THR A 180 28.27 4.33 -2.38
CA THR A 180 29.35 4.95 -3.16
C THR A 180 29.27 4.50 -4.61
N THR A 181 29.18 3.19 -4.88
CA THR A 181 29.05 2.65 -6.25
C THR A 181 27.79 3.20 -6.91
N TYR A 182 26.65 3.23 -6.22
CA TYR A 182 25.42 3.84 -6.73
C TYR A 182 25.61 5.32 -7.10
N SER A 183 26.28 6.10 -6.26
CA SER A 183 26.55 7.52 -6.50
C SER A 183 27.49 7.74 -7.69
N GLU A 184 28.57 6.97 -7.78
CA GLU A 184 29.59 7.09 -8.83
C GLU A 184 29.11 6.62 -10.19
N LEU A 185 28.19 5.64 -10.24
CA LEU A 185 27.63 5.15 -11.50
C LEU A 185 26.55 6.07 -12.10
N LEU A 186 25.97 7.00 -11.31
CA LEU A 186 24.92 7.89 -11.82
C LEU A 186 25.39 8.76 -12.99
N GLU A 187 26.59 9.33 -12.91
CA GLU A 187 27.14 10.21 -13.95
C GLU A 187 27.41 9.47 -15.28
N PRO A 188 28.18 8.37 -15.33
CA PRO A 188 28.43 7.65 -16.58
C PRO A 188 27.14 7.07 -17.19
N VAL A 189 26.20 6.59 -16.36
CA VAL A 189 24.90 6.10 -16.85
C VAL A 189 24.08 7.24 -17.45
N GLN A 190 24.01 8.40 -16.82
CA GLN A 190 23.31 9.56 -17.38
C GLN A 190 23.95 10.09 -18.65
N ALA A 191 25.28 10.13 -18.72
CA ALA A 191 26.01 10.56 -19.91
C ALA A 191 25.73 9.63 -21.09
N TRP A 192 25.75 8.31 -20.88
CA TRP A 192 25.40 7.34 -21.92
C TRP A 192 23.93 7.47 -22.36
N LEU A 193 22.99 7.58 -21.42
CA LEU A 193 21.56 7.78 -21.74
C LEU A 193 21.33 9.04 -22.59
N GLN A 194 22.07 10.12 -22.32
CA GLN A 194 21.98 11.35 -23.11
C GLN A 194 22.56 11.21 -24.52
N GLN A 195 23.57 10.34 -24.70
CA GLN A 195 24.13 10.02 -26.01
C GLN A 195 23.18 9.13 -26.82
N GLN A 196 22.59 8.11 -26.19
CA GLN A 196 21.66 7.19 -26.85
C GLN A 196 20.33 7.85 -27.21
N TYR A 197 19.82 8.72 -26.34
CA TYR A 197 18.52 9.34 -26.51
C TYR A 197 18.64 10.87 -26.51
N PRO A 198 19.21 11.50 -27.56
CA PRO A 198 19.38 12.94 -27.61
C PRO A 198 18.02 13.67 -27.54
N ARG A 199 18.00 14.84 -26.89
CA ARG A 199 16.78 15.65 -26.72
C ARG A 199 16.29 16.17 -28.08
N ASP A 200 15.06 15.83 -28.44
CA ASP A 200 14.37 16.43 -29.60
C ASP A 200 13.90 17.89 -29.33
N GLU A 201 13.52 18.60 -30.37
CA GLU A 201 13.07 20.00 -30.25
C GLU A 201 11.75 20.15 -29.49
N ALA A 202 10.86 19.14 -29.56
CA ALA A 202 9.55 19.15 -28.92
C ALA A 202 9.62 18.94 -27.40
N THR A 203 10.72 18.37 -26.89
CA THR A 203 10.91 18.04 -25.49
C THR A 203 11.61 19.19 -24.76
N THR A 204 10.97 19.72 -23.71
CA THR A 204 11.58 20.77 -22.89
C THR A 204 12.84 20.26 -22.16
N PRO A 205 13.80 21.15 -21.82
CA PRO A 205 14.96 20.76 -21.02
C PRO A 205 14.60 20.15 -19.66
N ARG A 206 13.47 20.55 -19.06
CA ARG A 206 12.97 19.99 -17.80
C ARG A 206 12.51 18.55 -17.99
N ALA A 207 11.61 18.31 -18.95
CA ALA A 207 11.06 16.99 -19.23
C ALA A 207 12.16 15.99 -19.59
N TYR A 208 13.12 16.43 -20.40
CA TYR A 208 14.28 15.63 -20.79
C TYR A 208 15.14 15.24 -19.57
N ARG A 209 15.57 16.22 -18.76
CA ARG A 209 16.40 15.99 -17.58
C ARG A 209 15.74 15.03 -16.59
N ASN A 210 14.45 15.23 -16.32
CA ASN A 210 13.68 14.37 -15.43
C ASN A 210 13.58 12.93 -15.97
N THR A 211 13.39 12.78 -17.29
CA THR A 211 13.31 11.46 -17.95
C THR A 211 14.63 10.72 -17.86
N ILE A 212 15.75 11.37 -18.21
CA ILE A 212 17.09 10.78 -18.12
C ILE A 212 17.43 10.40 -16.67
N GLN A 213 17.16 11.30 -15.72
CA GLN A 213 17.38 10.99 -14.30
C GLN A 213 16.55 9.80 -13.86
N ALA A 214 15.26 9.75 -14.18
CA ALA A 214 14.39 8.64 -13.80
C ALA A 214 14.84 7.30 -14.40
N LYS A 215 15.32 7.29 -15.66
CA LYS A 215 15.88 6.08 -16.28
C LYS A 215 17.18 5.66 -15.59
N ALA A 216 18.10 6.58 -15.32
CA ALA A 216 19.33 6.26 -14.58
C ALA A 216 19.05 5.70 -13.18
N LEU A 217 18.05 6.24 -12.49
CA LEU A 217 17.60 5.73 -11.19
C LEU A 217 16.97 4.33 -11.31
N ASP A 218 16.15 4.09 -12.33
CA ASP A 218 15.58 2.76 -12.59
C ASP A 218 16.69 1.72 -12.85
N LEU A 219 17.76 2.08 -13.56
CA LEU A 219 18.91 1.19 -13.80
C LEU A 219 19.77 0.94 -12.55
N LEU A 220 19.95 1.93 -11.67
CA LEU A 220 20.88 1.83 -10.55
C LEU A 220 20.25 1.51 -9.20
N ARG A 221 18.91 1.63 -9.05
CA ARG A 221 18.22 1.40 -7.77
C ARG A 221 18.45 -0.01 -7.20
N GLY A 222 18.84 -0.98 -8.02
CA GLY A 222 19.15 -2.33 -7.55
C GLY A 222 20.32 -2.41 -6.57
N LEU A 223 21.21 -1.40 -6.52
CA LEU A 223 22.29 -1.28 -5.53
C LEU A 223 21.80 -0.84 -4.15
N LEU A 224 20.60 -0.29 -4.03
CA LEU A 224 20.09 0.18 -2.74
C LEU A 224 19.78 -1.03 -1.85
N PRO A 225 20.37 -1.17 -0.65
CA PRO A 225 20.01 -2.22 0.30
C PRO A 225 18.63 -1.98 0.90
N MET A 226 17.99 -3.03 1.42
CA MET A 226 16.74 -2.92 2.19
C MET A 226 16.87 -2.07 3.46
N ALA A 227 18.10 -1.85 3.95
CA ALA A 227 18.45 -0.90 4.99
C ALA A 227 18.28 0.57 4.55
N THR A 228 18.25 0.87 3.25
CA THR A 228 18.09 2.23 2.72
C THR A 228 16.88 2.89 3.38
N GLN A 229 17.09 4.05 3.98
CA GLN A 229 16.05 4.83 4.63
C GLN A 229 15.19 5.58 3.61
N THR A 230 13.89 5.58 3.84
CA THR A 230 12.85 6.16 2.99
C THR A 230 11.79 6.85 3.86
N ASN A 231 10.83 7.50 3.20
CA ASN A 231 9.73 8.18 3.87
C ASN A 231 8.40 7.61 3.36
N VAL A 232 7.46 7.40 4.28
CA VAL A 232 6.10 6.93 3.98
C VAL A 232 5.10 7.85 4.66
N GLY A 233 4.20 8.45 3.87
CA GLY A 233 3.00 9.11 4.38
C GLY A 233 1.84 8.12 4.44
N LEU A 234 1.09 8.12 5.53
CA LEU A 234 -0.08 7.28 5.75
C LEU A 234 -1.29 8.16 6.04
N PHE A 235 -2.43 7.84 5.42
CA PHE A 235 -3.73 8.20 5.98
C PHE A 235 -4.44 6.91 6.40
N GLY A 236 -5.01 6.87 7.59
CA GLY A 236 -5.76 5.69 8.02
C GLY A 236 -6.85 5.98 9.04
N ASN A 237 -7.77 5.03 9.21
CA ASN A 237 -8.74 5.06 10.30
C ASN A 237 -8.20 4.40 11.57
N GLY A 238 -8.81 4.67 12.71
CA GLY A 238 -8.37 4.17 14.03
C GLY A 238 -8.20 2.66 14.07
N ARG A 239 -9.21 1.91 13.62
CA ARG A 239 -9.16 0.43 13.59
C ARG A 239 -7.96 -0.10 12.80
N ALA A 240 -7.67 0.49 11.64
CA ALA A 240 -6.56 0.08 10.81
C ALA A 240 -5.20 0.44 11.44
N PHE A 241 -5.11 1.60 12.09
CA PHE A 241 -3.92 1.98 12.86
C PHE A 241 -3.70 1.07 14.07
N GLU A 242 -4.74 0.73 14.84
CA GLU A 242 -4.63 -0.22 15.96
C GLU A 242 -4.04 -1.54 15.49
N TYR A 243 -4.57 -2.09 14.39
CA TYR A 243 -4.04 -3.33 13.84
C TYR A 243 -2.61 -3.19 13.33
N LEU A 244 -2.25 -2.06 12.70
CA LEU A 244 -0.88 -1.79 12.28
C LEU A 244 0.08 -1.76 13.48
N ILE A 245 -0.25 -1.04 14.54
CA ILE A 245 0.58 -0.94 15.77
C ILE A 245 0.79 -2.34 16.35
N ILE A 246 -0.27 -3.14 16.51
CA ILE A 246 -0.17 -4.51 17.02
C ILE A 246 0.73 -5.39 16.14
N LYS A 247 0.59 -5.30 14.80
CA LYS A 247 1.47 -6.04 13.87
C LYS A 247 2.93 -5.61 13.96
N LEU A 248 3.20 -4.32 14.14
CA LEU A 248 4.55 -3.79 14.29
C LEU A 248 5.17 -4.22 15.63
N ALA A 249 4.40 -4.21 16.71
CA ALA A 249 4.82 -4.73 18.02
C ALA A 249 5.17 -6.23 17.96
N ALA A 250 4.39 -7.02 17.22
CA ALA A 250 4.63 -8.45 17.03
C ALA A 250 5.79 -8.78 16.06
N SER A 251 6.31 -7.79 15.34
CA SER A 251 7.37 -7.94 14.34
C SER A 251 8.68 -8.43 14.96
N PRO A 252 9.53 -9.20 14.25
CA PRO A 252 10.81 -9.64 14.80
C PRO A 252 11.89 -8.55 14.68
N PHE A 253 11.61 -7.45 13.98
CA PHE A 253 12.57 -6.39 13.72
C PHE A 253 12.51 -5.33 14.83
N ALA A 254 13.66 -5.02 15.44
CA ALA A 254 13.78 -3.99 16.47
C ALA A 254 13.23 -2.62 16.00
N GLU A 255 13.52 -2.24 14.74
CA GLU A 255 13.00 -1.01 14.13
C GLU A 255 11.46 -0.99 14.09
N ALA A 256 10.81 -2.10 13.74
CA ALA A 256 9.36 -2.18 13.67
C ALA A 256 8.73 -2.07 15.07
N GLN A 257 9.33 -2.70 16.07
CA GLN A 257 8.89 -2.61 17.47
C GLN A 257 9.05 -1.17 18.00
N ALA A 258 10.14 -0.49 17.66
CA ALA A 258 10.34 0.92 17.98
C ALA A 258 9.30 1.80 17.28
N LEU A 259 9.04 1.57 15.99
CA LEU A 259 8.01 2.27 15.21
C LEU A 259 6.63 2.08 15.82
N SER A 260 6.28 0.89 16.30
CA SER A 260 5.01 0.65 16.99
C SER A 260 4.79 1.65 18.13
N LYS A 261 5.81 1.88 18.97
CA LYS A 261 5.74 2.79 20.11
C LYS A 261 5.67 4.25 19.68
N MET A 262 6.48 4.64 18.69
CA MET A 262 6.48 6.01 18.15
C MET A 262 5.14 6.35 17.48
N ILE A 263 4.59 5.44 16.67
CA ILE A 263 3.30 5.62 16.00
C ILE A 263 2.17 5.73 17.03
N GLN A 264 2.15 4.88 18.07
CA GLN A 264 1.17 5.00 19.15
C GLN A 264 1.26 6.39 19.81
N ALA A 265 2.46 6.85 20.16
CA ALA A 265 2.65 8.14 20.84
C ALA A 265 2.17 9.35 20.02
N GLU A 266 2.38 9.33 18.70
CA GLU A 266 1.89 10.41 17.81
C GLU A 266 0.38 10.33 17.60
N LEU A 267 -0.18 9.13 17.44
CA LEU A 267 -1.63 8.97 17.27
C LEU A 267 -2.41 9.28 18.55
N ASP A 268 -1.81 9.09 19.72
CA ASP A 268 -2.39 9.49 21.01
C ASP A 268 -2.57 11.00 21.14
N GLN A 269 -1.86 11.80 20.36
CA GLN A 269 -2.04 13.26 20.35
C GLN A 269 -3.21 13.69 19.44
N VAL A 270 -3.64 12.85 18.48
CA VAL A 270 -4.58 13.25 17.42
C VAL A 270 -5.90 12.49 17.50
N ILE A 271 -5.87 11.18 17.69
CA ILE A 271 -7.04 10.29 17.71
C ILE A 271 -6.99 9.25 18.87
N PRO A 272 -6.64 9.64 20.11
CA PRO A 272 -6.33 8.68 21.18
C PRO A 272 -7.47 7.69 21.48
N SER A 273 -8.72 8.15 21.48
CA SER A 273 -9.89 7.31 21.73
C SER A 273 -10.06 6.19 20.69
N PHE A 274 -9.53 6.38 19.49
CA PHE A 274 -9.63 5.45 18.36
C PHE A 274 -8.45 4.48 18.25
N VAL A 275 -7.39 4.68 19.05
CA VAL A 275 -6.19 3.81 19.07
C VAL A 275 -5.86 3.23 20.44
N LYS A 276 -6.79 3.37 21.39
CA LYS A 276 -6.60 2.97 22.80
C LYS A 276 -6.37 1.47 22.99
N ARG A 277 -6.93 0.62 22.12
CA ARG A 277 -6.84 -0.84 22.29
C ARG A 277 -5.44 -1.34 22.05
N ALA A 278 -4.71 -0.75 21.11
CA ALA A 278 -3.37 -1.19 20.76
C ALA A 278 -2.38 -1.10 21.96
N ARG A 279 -2.53 -0.10 22.82
CA ARG A 279 -1.74 0.06 24.06
C ARG A 279 -2.30 -0.65 25.31
N SER A 280 -3.45 -1.33 25.19
CA SER A 280 -4.08 -2.04 26.32
C SER A 280 -3.47 -3.43 26.52
N ASP A 281 -3.73 -4.06 27.67
CA ASP A 281 -3.37 -5.47 27.92
C ASP A 281 -3.91 -6.41 26.82
N ARG A 282 -5.08 -6.10 26.26
CA ARG A 282 -5.66 -6.85 25.14
C ARG A 282 -4.86 -6.67 23.85
N GLY A 283 -4.38 -5.45 23.59
CA GLY A 283 -3.51 -5.15 22.44
C GLY A 283 -2.17 -5.87 22.56
N GLN A 284 -1.56 -5.82 23.75
CA GLN A 284 -0.33 -6.54 24.05
C GLN A 284 -0.50 -8.05 23.90
N ALA A 285 -1.55 -8.64 24.50
CA ALA A 285 -1.86 -10.06 24.36
C ALA A 285 -2.07 -10.47 22.89
N TYR A 286 -2.63 -9.59 22.06
CA TYR A 286 -2.77 -9.86 20.63
C TYR A 286 -1.41 -9.80 19.90
N ALA A 287 -0.56 -8.83 20.23
CA ALA A 287 0.81 -8.78 19.69
C ALA A 287 1.62 -10.03 20.07
N ASP A 288 1.54 -10.46 21.33
CA ASP A 288 2.20 -11.67 21.84
C ASP A 288 1.68 -12.93 21.14
N TYR A 289 0.38 -13.03 20.93
CA TYR A 289 -0.24 -14.11 20.17
C TYR A 289 0.31 -14.18 18.73
N LEU A 290 0.38 -13.05 18.02
CA LEU A 290 0.91 -13.01 16.66
C LEU A 290 2.40 -13.39 16.60
N ALA A 291 3.21 -12.87 17.53
CA ALA A 291 4.63 -13.18 17.61
C ALA A 291 4.87 -14.67 17.91
N THR A 292 4.21 -15.19 18.95
CA THR A 292 4.32 -16.59 19.39
C THR A 292 3.86 -17.54 18.27
N THR A 293 2.74 -17.24 17.61
CA THR A 293 2.22 -18.06 16.51
C THR A 293 3.24 -18.12 15.36
N ARG A 294 3.81 -16.98 14.97
CA ARG A 294 4.85 -16.94 13.93
C ARG A 294 6.06 -17.77 14.32
N GLU A 295 6.54 -17.65 15.55
CA GLU A 295 7.73 -18.37 16.05
C GLU A 295 7.49 -19.88 16.11
N GLN A 296 6.32 -20.32 16.59
CA GLN A 296 5.93 -21.73 16.60
C GLN A 296 5.85 -22.31 15.19
N VAL A 297 5.23 -21.59 14.25
CA VAL A 297 5.15 -22.00 12.85
C VAL A 297 6.56 -22.07 12.23
N ALA A 298 7.43 -21.10 12.50
CA ALA A 298 8.80 -21.10 12.01
C ALA A 298 9.59 -22.31 12.56
N ALA A 299 9.47 -22.60 13.85
CA ALA A 299 10.13 -23.74 14.49
C ALA A 299 9.67 -25.08 13.88
N LEU A 300 8.37 -25.25 13.66
CA LEU A 300 7.83 -26.44 13.00
C LEU A 300 8.26 -26.53 11.52
N ALA A 301 8.26 -25.42 10.79
CA ALA A 301 8.68 -25.37 9.40
C ALA A 301 10.16 -25.78 9.23
N HIS A 302 11.03 -25.41 10.18
CA HIS A 302 12.44 -25.81 10.18
C HIS A 302 12.67 -27.32 10.38
N GLN A 303 11.68 -28.05 10.90
CA GLN A 303 11.76 -29.50 11.10
C GLN A 303 11.30 -30.29 9.86
N ILE A 304 10.65 -29.63 8.90
CA ILE A 304 10.18 -30.29 7.68
C ILE A 304 11.41 -30.54 6.79
N PRO A 305 11.71 -31.79 6.41
CA PRO A 305 12.78 -32.07 5.47
C PRO A 305 12.40 -31.48 4.11
N VAL A 306 13.21 -30.57 3.62
CA VAL A 306 13.04 -29.96 2.30
C VAL A 306 14.05 -30.59 1.36
N GLU A 307 13.59 -31.31 0.34
CA GLU A 307 14.42 -31.60 -0.82
C GLU A 307 14.67 -30.27 -1.53
N ALA A 308 15.93 -29.86 -1.60
CA ALA A 308 16.30 -28.60 -2.23
C ALA A 308 16.06 -28.71 -3.74
N ASP A 309 14.85 -28.37 -4.19
CA ASP A 309 14.60 -28.28 -5.61
C ASP A 309 15.30 -27.03 -6.15
N SER A 310 16.20 -27.28 -7.09
CA SER A 310 17.17 -26.32 -7.58
C SER A 310 16.80 -25.91 -9.01
N THR A 311 16.97 -24.61 -9.30
CA THR A 311 17.22 -24.05 -10.64
C THR A 311 16.08 -23.75 -11.61
N THR A 312 14.81 -23.73 -11.25
CA THR A 312 13.80 -23.19 -12.19
C THR A 312 13.69 -21.66 -12.08
N PRO A 313 14.08 -20.88 -13.11
CA PRO A 313 13.89 -19.42 -13.14
C PRO A 313 12.42 -19.11 -13.45
N VAL A 314 11.53 -19.46 -12.51
CA VAL A 314 10.12 -19.13 -12.63
C VAL A 314 9.94 -17.66 -12.30
N THR A 315 9.76 -16.81 -13.30
CA THR A 315 9.46 -15.39 -13.05
C THR A 315 8.03 -15.23 -12.52
N VAL A 316 7.05 -15.88 -13.15
CA VAL A 316 5.62 -15.89 -12.77
C VAL A 316 5.03 -17.25 -13.15
N THR A 317 4.36 -17.94 -12.23
CA THR A 317 3.60 -19.17 -12.51
C THR A 317 2.22 -19.08 -11.89
N LEU A 318 1.19 -19.43 -12.67
CA LEU A 318 -0.15 -19.65 -12.14
C LEU A 318 -0.21 -21.02 -11.46
N VAL A 319 -0.35 -21.03 -10.14
CA VAL A 319 -0.32 -22.26 -9.32
C VAL A 319 -1.71 -22.78 -8.97
N ASP A 320 -2.73 -21.94 -9.03
CA ASP A 320 -4.12 -22.29 -8.72
C ASP A 320 -5.08 -21.30 -9.39
N TYR A 321 -6.22 -21.79 -9.91
CA TYR A 321 -7.25 -21.00 -10.55
C TYR A 321 -8.61 -21.70 -10.43
N ASP A 322 -9.71 -20.97 -10.65
CA ASP A 322 -11.05 -21.56 -10.59
C ASP A 322 -11.45 -22.24 -11.91
N PRO A 323 -11.51 -23.59 -12.02
CA PRO A 323 -11.91 -24.26 -13.25
C PRO A 323 -13.38 -24.03 -13.63
N ARG A 324 -14.21 -23.52 -12.71
CA ARG A 324 -15.62 -23.17 -12.95
C ARG A 324 -15.83 -21.67 -13.08
N ALA A 325 -14.78 -20.90 -13.34
CA ALA A 325 -14.80 -19.44 -13.38
C ALA A 325 -15.95 -18.86 -14.21
N GLU A 326 -16.16 -19.34 -15.44
CA GLU A 326 -17.21 -18.79 -16.31
C GLU A 326 -18.62 -19.02 -15.75
N TRP A 327 -18.89 -20.20 -15.19
CA TRP A 327 -20.20 -20.54 -14.62
C TRP A 327 -20.48 -19.73 -13.36
N LYS A 328 -19.49 -19.63 -12.45
CA LYS A 328 -19.67 -18.82 -11.24
C LYS A 328 -19.82 -17.34 -11.56
N LEU A 329 -19.04 -16.83 -12.52
CA LEU A 329 -19.18 -15.46 -12.99
C LEU A 329 -20.57 -15.21 -13.56
N ALA A 330 -21.06 -16.08 -14.45
CA ALA A 330 -22.40 -15.96 -15.02
C ALA A 330 -23.50 -16.03 -13.95
N ALA A 331 -23.40 -16.94 -12.98
CA ALA A 331 -24.35 -17.01 -11.87
C ALA A 331 -24.33 -15.73 -11.02
N ALA A 332 -23.15 -15.19 -10.72
CA ALA A 332 -23.01 -13.94 -9.99
C ALA A 332 -23.46 -12.70 -10.78
N ILE A 333 -23.37 -12.72 -12.12
CA ILE A 333 -23.96 -11.69 -12.97
C ILE A 333 -25.48 -11.73 -12.88
N LEU A 334 -26.09 -12.92 -12.90
CA LEU A 334 -27.56 -13.08 -12.83
C LEU A 334 -28.14 -12.86 -11.44
N TYR A 335 -27.38 -13.13 -10.37
CA TYR A 335 -27.84 -13.04 -8.99
C TYR A 335 -28.60 -11.74 -8.64
N PRO A 336 -28.10 -10.53 -8.96
CA PRO A 336 -28.85 -9.29 -8.68
C PRO A 336 -30.07 -9.05 -9.59
N HIS A 337 -30.32 -9.91 -10.58
CA HIS A 337 -31.38 -9.76 -11.58
C HIS A 337 -32.48 -10.83 -11.47
N LEU A 338 -32.34 -11.80 -10.57
CA LEU A 338 -33.27 -12.89 -10.36
C LEU A 338 -33.65 -12.99 -8.89
N ASP A 339 -34.94 -13.15 -8.59
CA ASP A 339 -35.45 -13.41 -7.24
C ASP A 339 -35.31 -14.91 -6.88
N LEU A 340 -34.13 -15.48 -7.11
CA LEU A 340 -33.82 -16.90 -6.89
C LEU A 340 -32.61 -17.05 -5.96
N PRO A 341 -32.57 -18.10 -5.13
CA PRO A 341 -31.38 -18.42 -4.34
C PRO A 341 -30.22 -18.82 -5.27
N LEU A 342 -28.98 -18.52 -4.84
CA LEU A 342 -27.77 -18.78 -5.66
C LEU A 342 -27.70 -20.21 -6.22
N PRO A 343 -27.98 -21.29 -5.47
CA PRO A 343 -27.94 -22.65 -6.01
C PRO A 343 -28.88 -22.87 -7.21
N ALA A 344 -30.07 -22.27 -7.20
CA ALA A 344 -31.01 -22.37 -8.33
C ALA A 344 -30.47 -21.64 -9.57
N ILE A 345 -29.79 -20.51 -9.37
CA ILE A 345 -29.13 -19.78 -10.46
C ILE A 345 -27.93 -20.56 -11.00
N GLU A 346 -27.16 -21.20 -10.13
CA GLU A 346 -26.06 -22.09 -10.54
C GLU A 346 -26.57 -23.28 -11.38
N GLU A 347 -27.71 -23.87 -11.04
CA GLU A 347 -28.37 -24.91 -11.84
C GLU A 347 -28.80 -24.38 -13.22
N LEU A 348 -29.41 -23.19 -13.27
CA LEU A 348 -29.77 -22.53 -14.54
C LEU A 348 -28.54 -22.29 -15.43
N VAL A 349 -27.45 -21.78 -14.85
CA VAL A 349 -26.21 -21.50 -15.58
C VAL A 349 -25.47 -22.78 -15.97
N ALA A 350 -25.58 -23.86 -15.19
CA ALA A 350 -25.01 -25.16 -15.55
C ALA A 350 -25.68 -25.74 -16.81
N ALA A 351 -26.97 -25.50 -17.00
CA ALA A 351 -27.71 -25.90 -18.21
C ALA A 351 -27.57 -24.90 -19.39
N MET A 352 -26.97 -23.73 -19.16
CA MET A 352 -26.86 -22.64 -20.15
C MET A 352 -25.81 -22.96 -21.23
N PRO A 353 -26.16 -22.86 -22.53
CA PRO A 353 -25.19 -22.96 -23.61
C PRO A 353 -24.05 -21.96 -23.48
N GLU A 354 -22.86 -22.34 -23.95
CA GLU A 354 -21.66 -21.49 -23.89
C GLU A 354 -21.88 -20.10 -24.52
N ALA A 355 -22.54 -20.04 -25.68
CA ALA A 355 -22.80 -18.77 -26.37
C ALA A 355 -23.67 -17.81 -25.54
N GLU A 356 -24.67 -18.32 -24.82
CA GLU A 356 -25.52 -17.51 -23.95
C GLU A 356 -24.76 -17.03 -22.72
N ARG A 357 -23.94 -17.92 -22.13
CA ARG A 357 -23.06 -17.58 -21.01
C ARG A 357 -22.05 -16.49 -21.40
N HIS A 358 -21.45 -16.60 -22.58
CA HIS A 358 -20.53 -15.61 -23.14
C HIS A 358 -21.21 -14.29 -23.45
N ALA A 359 -22.44 -14.30 -23.99
CA ALA A 359 -23.22 -13.09 -24.20
C ALA A 359 -23.48 -12.34 -22.88
N LEU A 360 -23.85 -13.06 -21.83
CA LEU A 360 -24.05 -12.51 -20.49
C LEU A 360 -22.76 -11.89 -19.92
N ILE A 361 -21.64 -12.61 -20.00
CA ILE A 361 -20.34 -12.12 -19.53
C ILE A 361 -19.91 -10.87 -20.34
N ASN A 362 -20.08 -10.86 -21.65
CA ASN A 362 -19.78 -9.69 -22.50
C ASN A 362 -20.61 -8.47 -22.12
N ALA A 363 -21.91 -8.66 -21.86
CA ALA A 363 -22.78 -7.60 -21.36
C ALA A 363 -22.28 -7.04 -20.01
N ALA A 364 -21.78 -7.90 -19.12
CA ALA A 364 -21.23 -7.51 -17.82
C ALA A 364 -19.83 -6.86 -17.89
N VAL A 365 -19.02 -7.17 -18.91
CA VAL A 365 -17.77 -6.42 -19.21
C VAL A 365 -18.11 -5.00 -19.66
N GLY A 366 -19.13 -4.86 -20.52
CA GLY A 366 -19.61 -3.60 -21.07
C GLY A 366 -18.62 -2.90 -22.02
N ASP A 367 -18.94 -1.67 -22.39
CA ASP A 367 -18.12 -0.82 -23.26
C ASP A 367 -17.11 -0.01 -22.46
N ARG A 368 -16.05 -0.68 -22.02
CA ARG A 368 -14.96 -0.06 -21.28
C ARG A 368 -14.21 0.93 -22.19
N ALA A 369 -14.32 2.23 -21.93
CA ALA A 369 -13.64 3.28 -22.68
C ALA A 369 -12.18 3.50 -22.23
N ASN A 370 -11.84 3.10 -21.02
CA ASN A 370 -10.49 3.17 -20.46
C ASN A 370 -10.34 2.17 -19.29
N ARG A 371 -9.11 1.92 -18.84
CA ARG A 371 -8.80 0.98 -17.75
C ARG A 371 -9.44 1.31 -16.39
N PHE A 372 -9.90 2.55 -16.17
CA PHE A 372 -10.58 2.92 -14.92
C PHE A 372 -12.03 2.43 -14.88
N HIS A 373 -12.62 2.11 -16.03
CA HIS A 373 -13.92 1.44 -16.09
C HIS A 373 -13.71 -0.04 -15.74
N ARG A 374 -13.80 -0.37 -14.46
CA ARG A 374 -13.66 -1.75 -13.98
C ARG A 374 -14.98 -2.51 -14.15
N PRO A 375 -14.94 -3.80 -14.52
CA PRO A 375 -16.12 -4.66 -14.46
C PRO A 375 -16.77 -4.68 -13.07
N GLY A 376 -18.04 -5.08 -13.04
CA GLY A 376 -18.87 -5.15 -11.82
C GLY A 376 -18.39 -6.20 -10.81
N ARG A 377 -19.10 -6.28 -9.67
CA ARG A 377 -18.72 -7.15 -8.53
C ARG A 377 -18.76 -8.65 -8.85
N ALA A 378 -19.52 -9.09 -9.84
CA ALA A 378 -19.52 -10.50 -10.26
C ALA A 378 -18.12 -11.02 -10.65
N PHE A 379 -17.24 -10.13 -11.13
CA PHE A 379 -15.84 -10.45 -11.46
C PHE A 379 -14.97 -10.67 -10.21
N GLU A 380 -15.51 -10.51 -9.00
CA GLU A 380 -14.85 -10.89 -7.74
C GLU A 380 -14.90 -12.40 -7.50
N GLU A 381 -15.75 -13.16 -8.22
CA GLU A 381 -15.88 -14.62 -8.06
C GLU A 381 -14.70 -15.43 -8.62
N PRO A 382 -14.27 -15.25 -9.90
CA PRO A 382 -13.14 -16.03 -10.39
C PRO A 382 -11.85 -15.57 -9.73
N TYR A 383 -10.98 -16.52 -9.36
CA TYR A 383 -9.71 -16.24 -8.71
C TYR A 383 -8.53 -16.90 -9.41
N TYR A 384 -7.35 -16.36 -9.12
CA TYR A 384 -6.05 -16.83 -9.58
C TYR A 384 -5.04 -16.70 -8.44
N THR A 385 -4.16 -17.69 -8.30
CA THR A 385 -3.02 -17.66 -7.39
C THR A 385 -1.75 -17.80 -8.19
N PHE A 386 -0.83 -16.85 -8.01
CA PHE A 386 0.48 -16.83 -8.66
C PHE A 386 1.58 -17.04 -7.63
N ASP A 387 2.62 -17.79 -8.02
CA ASP A 387 3.94 -17.76 -7.40
C ASP A 387 4.89 -16.95 -8.29
N ILE A 388 5.55 -15.95 -7.71
CA ILE A 388 6.35 -14.95 -8.42
C ILE A 388 7.74 -14.87 -7.80
N LEU A 389 8.77 -14.95 -8.63
CA LEU A 389 10.15 -14.69 -8.26
C LEU A 389 10.71 -13.58 -9.15
N ALA A 390 10.87 -12.39 -8.58
CA ALA A 390 11.42 -11.23 -9.29
C ALA A 390 12.21 -10.34 -8.34
N ASP A 391 12.88 -9.32 -8.88
CA ASP A 391 13.67 -8.38 -8.07
C ASP A 391 12.80 -7.68 -7.02
N ILE A 392 13.42 -7.34 -5.88
CA ILE A 392 12.73 -6.67 -4.77
C ILE A 392 12.19 -5.30 -5.20
N GLY A 393 12.82 -4.64 -6.19
CA GLY A 393 12.31 -3.40 -6.78
C GLY A 393 10.91 -3.57 -7.38
N ALA A 394 10.66 -4.66 -8.11
CA ALA A 394 9.35 -5.02 -8.63
C ALA A 394 8.35 -5.36 -7.52
N TYR A 395 8.74 -6.18 -6.53
CA TYR A 395 7.89 -6.49 -5.38
C TYR A 395 7.42 -5.22 -4.67
N ARG A 396 8.37 -4.31 -4.37
CA ARG A 396 8.11 -3.02 -3.71
C ARG A 396 7.05 -2.18 -4.45
N ASP A 397 7.05 -2.23 -5.77
CA ASP A 397 6.14 -1.43 -6.60
C ASP A 397 4.77 -2.10 -6.80
N LEU A 398 4.72 -3.45 -6.76
CA LEU A 398 3.52 -4.27 -6.89
C LEU A 398 2.76 -4.48 -5.57
N GLN A 399 3.42 -4.42 -4.42
CA GLN A 399 2.81 -4.72 -3.11
C GLN A 399 1.60 -3.80 -2.79
N ARG A 400 1.50 -2.64 -3.44
CA ARG A 400 0.51 -1.58 -3.18
C ARG A 400 -0.95 -1.92 -3.55
N HIS A 401 -1.24 -3.09 -4.10
CA HIS A 401 -2.62 -3.49 -4.45
C HIS A 401 -3.34 -4.11 -3.23
N ARG A 402 -4.59 -3.71 -3.02
CA ARG A 402 -5.25 -3.85 -1.71
C ARG A 402 -6.16 -5.07 -1.59
N VAL A 403 -7.07 -5.27 -2.55
CA VAL A 403 -8.09 -6.33 -2.49
C VAL A 403 -7.51 -7.64 -3.05
N LEU A 404 -6.54 -8.20 -2.34
CA LEU A 404 -5.91 -9.47 -2.70
C LEU A 404 -5.26 -10.13 -1.47
N THR A 405 -4.80 -11.37 -1.61
CA THR A 405 -3.86 -11.99 -0.67
C THR A 405 -2.46 -11.88 -1.25
N GLN A 406 -1.49 -11.47 -0.44
CA GLN A 406 -0.09 -11.41 -0.84
C GLN A 406 0.78 -11.70 0.36
N GLU A 407 1.72 -12.62 0.18
CA GLU A 407 2.66 -13.03 1.21
C GLU A 407 4.00 -13.29 0.56
N ARG A 408 5.06 -12.72 1.14
CA ARG A 408 6.42 -12.90 0.66
C ARG A 408 7.21 -13.82 1.57
N GLN A 409 8.23 -14.43 1.00
CA GLN A 409 9.32 -15.03 1.76
C GLN A 409 10.27 -13.92 2.29
N ARG A 410 11.27 -14.33 3.08
CA ARG A 410 12.32 -13.43 3.56
C ARG A 410 13.12 -12.86 2.37
N PHE A 411 13.61 -11.63 2.53
CA PHE A 411 14.59 -11.11 1.59
C PHE A 411 15.90 -11.89 1.78
N THR A 412 16.44 -12.46 0.71
CA THR A 412 17.65 -13.28 0.76
C THR A 412 18.41 -13.12 -0.54
N VAL A 413 19.67 -13.57 -0.54
CA VAL A 413 20.56 -13.53 -1.70
C VAL A 413 20.57 -14.84 -2.49
N ARG A 414 19.86 -15.87 -1.99
CA ARG A 414 19.83 -17.23 -2.55
C ARG A 414 19.24 -17.34 -3.95
N HIS A 415 18.39 -16.40 -4.35
CA HIS A 415 17.74 -16.40 -5.67
C HIS A 415 18.50 -15.58 -6.72
N GLY A 416 19.72 -15.16 -6.41
CA GLY A 416 20.53 -14.28 -7.25
C GLY A 416 19.87 -12.92 -7.48
N TYR A 417 20.46 -12.15 -8.38
CA TYR A 417 20.01 -10.80 -8.71
C TYR A 417 19.86 -10.57 -10.21
N VAL A 418 19.29 -9.42 -10.56
CA VAL A 418 19.17 -8.92 -11.93
C VAL A 418 20.20 -7.81 -12.15
N THR A 419 20.94 -7.89 -13.26
CA THR A 419 21.76 -6.79 -13.77
C THR A 419 21.07 -6.22 -15.01
N PRO A 420 20.75 -4.92 -15.05
CA PRO A 420 20.18 -4.32 -16.25
C PRO A 420 21.14 -4.45 -17.44
N PRO A 421 20.66 -4.88 -18.63
CA PRO A 421 21.51 -5.09 -19.80
C PRO A 421 22.22 -3.81 -20.24
N GLU A 422 21.60 -2.64 -20.03
CA GLU A 422 22.21 -1.35 -20.35
C GLU A 422 23.55 -1.13 -19.61
N LEU A 423 23.73 -1.71 -18.41
CA LEU A 423 24.99 -1.57 -17.68
C LEU A 423 26.16 -2.32 -18.34
N GLU A 424 25.86 -3.37 -19.13
CA GLU A 424 26.87 -4.07 -19.94
C GLU A 424 27.29 -3.18 -21.11
N GLU A 425 26.34 -2.57 -21.79
CA GLU A 425 26.59 -1.66 -22.92
C GLU A 425 27.37 -0.41 -22.50
N ILE A 426 27.16 0.07 -21.28
CA ILE A 426 27.91 1.19 -20.69
C ILE A 426 29.32 0.76 -20.25
N GLY A 427 29.57 -0.54 -20.05
CA GLY A 427 30.84 -1.07 -19.55
C GLY A 427 31.05 -0.89 -18.04
N VAL A 428 29.97 -0.80 -17.26
CA VAL A 428 30.02 -0.62 -15.79
C VAL A 428 29.39 -1.77 -14.99
N ALA A 429 28.91 -2.81 -15.67
CA ALA A 429 28.26 -3.96 -15.04
C ALA A 429 29.13 -4.68 -13.99
N ASP A 430 30.45 -4.76 -14.18
CA ASP A 430 31.35 -5.43 -13.22
C ASP A 430 31.43 -4.70 -11.88
N ARG A 431 31.43 -3.36 -11.89
CA ARG A 431 31.38 -2.55 -10.65
C ARG A 431 30.07 -2.77 -9.91
N TYR A 432 28.97 -2.86 -10.66
CA TYR A 432 27.64 -3.15 -10.12
C TYR A 432 27.58 -4.56 -9.50
N ARG A 433 28.03 -5.59 -10.22
CA ARG A 433 28.09 -6.97 -9.73
C ARG A 433 28.95 -7.12 -8.48
N THR A 434 30.16 -6.57 -8.50
CA THR A 434 31.09 -6.64 -7.38
C THR A 434 30.47 -6.11 -6.09
N ALA A 435 29.75 -4.98 -6.16
CA ALA A 435 29.07 -4.41 -5.00
C ALA A 435 27.93 -5.31 -4.49
N LEU A 436 27.17 -5.94 -5.39
CA LEU A 436 26.11 -6.89 -5.03
C LEU A 436 26.67 -8.20 -4.44
N GLU A 437 27.78 -8.71 -4.97
CA GLU A 437 28.45 -9.92 -4.49
C GLU A 437 29.00 -9.72 -3.07
N GLN A 438 29.63 -8.57 -2.78
CA GLN A 438 30.05 -8.23 -1.42
C GLN A 438 28.88 -8.17 -0.44
N ALA A 439 27.73 -7.65 -0.88
CA ALA A 439 26.50 -7.67 -0.10
C ALA A 439 25.99 -9.10 0.12
N ALA A 440 26.06 -9.97 -0.88
CA ALA A 440 25.69 -11.38 -0.75
C ALA A 440 26.57 -12.14 0.26
N ASP A 441 27.88 -11.90 0.24
CA ASP A 441 28.80 -12.52 1.19
C ASP A 441 28.54 -12.05 2.62
N LEU A 442 28.19 -10.77 2.80
CA LEU A 442 27.79 -10.22 4.09
C LEU A 442 26.46 -10.82 4.57
N VAL A 443 25.43 -10.86 3.72
CA VAL A 443 24.13 -11.45 4.06
C VAL A 443 24.29 -12.91 4.47
N THR A 444 25.07 -13.69 3.72
CA THR A 444 25.34 -15.10 4.02
C THR A 444 26.01 -15.27 5.39
N ALA A 445 26.96 -14.39 5.74
CA ALA A 445 27.60 -14.40 7.05
C ALA A 445 26.64 -14.01 8.19
N LEU A 446 25.76 -13.03 7.97
CA LEU A 446 24.76 -12.60 8.95
C LEU A 446 23.66 -13.64 9.16
N GLU A 447 23.20 -14.32 8.09
CA GLU A 447 22.09 -15.29 8.14
C GLU A 447 22.32 -16.43 9.15
N ALA A 448 23.58 -16.76 9.46
CA ALA A 448 23.95 -17.83 10.39
C ALA A 448 23.52 -17.54 11.84
N THR A 449 23.53 -16.27 12.27
CA THR A 449 23.24 -15.87 13.65
C THR A 449 22.14 -14.82 13.77
N LEU A 450 21.94 -14.01 12.73
CA LEU A 450 21.00 -12.89 12.66
C LEU A 450 20.13 -13.00 11.39
N PRO A 451 19.34 -14.08 11.23
CA PRO A 451 18.61 -14.37 10.00
C PRO A 451 17.51 -13.35 9.68
N ASN A 452 16.98 -12.64 10.67
CA ASN A 452 16.01 -11.58 10.42
C ASN A 452 16.73 -10.32 9.95
N GLU A 453 17.77 -9.91 10.66
CA GLU A 453 18.50 -8.67 10.45
C GLU A 453 19.34 -8.71 9.18
N ALA A 454 19.83 -9.88 8.76
CA ALA A 454 20.50 -10.08 7.48
C ALA A 454 19.71 -9.51 6.29
N GLN A 455 18.36 -9.50 6.37
CA GLN A 455 17.48 -8.91 5.34
C GLN A 455 17.79 -7.44 5.06
N TYR A 456 18.27 -6.67 6.04
CA TYR A 456 18.60 -5.26 5.87
C TYR A 456 19.76 -5.05 4.88
N ALA A 457 20.70 -5.99 4.81
CA ALA A 457 21.83 -5.89 3.90
C ALA A 457 21.51 -6.30 2.45
N VAL A 458 20.31 -6.82 2.16
CA VAL A 458 19.95 -7.34 0.83
C VAL A 458 19.65 -6.19 -0.15
N PRO A 459 20.38 -6.05 -1.27
CA PRO A 459 20.09 -5.05 -2.31
C PRO A 459 18.80 -5.30 -3.10
N LEU A 460 18.17 -4.23 -3.59
CA LEU A 460 16.91 -4.30 -4.35
C LEU A 460 17.01 -5.12 -5.65
N ALA A 461 18.22 -5.34 -6.17
CA ALA A 461 18.48 -6.16 -7.36
C ALA A 461 18.23 -7.66 -7.13
N PHE A 462 18.32 -8.12 -5.87
CA PHE A 462 18.11 -9.53 -5.55
C PHE A 462 16.64 -9.92 -5.71
N ARG A 463 16.41 -11.19 -6.03
CA ARG A 463 15.07 -11.72 -6.22
C ARG A 463 14.43 -12.13 -4.90
N VAL A 464 13.16 -11.80 -4.74
CA VAL A 464 12.30 -12.26 -3.64
C VAL A 464 11.16 -13.09 -4.22
N ARG A 465 10.81 -14.17 -3.50
CA ARG A 465 9.64 -14.99 -3.83
C ARG A 465 8.43 -14.50 -3.06
N TRP A 466 7.29 -14.36 -3.73
CA TRP A 466 6.02 -14.07 -3.08
C TRP A 466 4.85 -14.68 -3.84
N ARG A 467 3.80 -15.01 -3.10
CA ARG A 467 2.53 -15.44 -3.69
C ARG A 467 1.55 -14.28 -3.77
N ILE A 468 0.74 -14.23 -4.82
CA ILE A 468 -0.43 -13.34 -4.92
C ILE A 468 -1.65 -14.19 -5.26
N LYS A 469 -2.71 -14.09 -4.45
CA LYS A 469 -4.05 -14.59 -4.81
C LYS A 469 -5.01 -13.42 -4.99
N LEU A 470 -5.59 -13.27 -6.17
CA LEU A 470 -6.49 -12.17 -6.51
C LEU A 470 -7.68 -12.66 -7.34
N ASN A 471 -8.79 -11.93 -7.27
CA ASN A 471 -9.94 -12.19 -8.14
C ASN A 471 -9.74 -11.57 -9.54
N LEU A 472 -10.58 -11.95 -10.49
CA LEU A 472 -10.51 -11.47 -11.87
C LEU A 472 -10.67 -9.95 -11.96
N ARG A 473 -11.55 -9.35 -11.16
CA ARG A 473 -11.75 -7.89 -11.10
C ARG A 473 -10.46 -7.15 -10.74
N GLU A 474 -9.71 -7.67 -9.77
CA GLU A 474 -8.43 -7.10 -9.38
C GLU A 474 -7.29 -7.51 -10.32
N ALA A 475 -7.38 -8.64 -11.03
CA ALA A 475 -6.46 -8.97 -12.11
C ALA A 475 -6.57 -7.95 -13.25
N TYR A 476 -7.80 -7.57 -13.66
CA TYR A 476 -8.01 -6.49 -14.64
C TYR A 476 -7.33 -5.20 -14.17
N HIS A 477 -7.57 -4.80 -12.93
CA HIS A 477 -7.01 -3.58 -12.36
C HIS A 477 -5.48 -3.61 -12.32
N LEU A 478 -4.89 -4.66 -11.74
CA LEU A 478 -3.45 -4.78 -11.55
C LEU A 478 -2.75 -4.87 -12.90
N ILE A 479 -3.17 -5.78 -13.77
CA ILE A 479 -2.48 -6.06 -15.03
C ILE A 479 -2.49 -4.82 -15.92
N GLU A 480 -3.66 -4.23 -16.19
CA GLU A 480 -3.78 -3.08 -17.09
C GLU A 480 -3.11 -1.82 -16.54
N LEU A 481 -3.09 -1.64 -15.21
CA LEU A 481 -2.38 -0.54 -14.58
C LEU A 481 -0.86 -0.73 -14.64
N ARG A 482 -0.38 -1.94 -14.38
CA ARG A 482 1.05 -2.23 -14.20
C ARG A 482 1.78 -2.58 -15.48
N SER A 483 1.08 -2.99 -16.54
CA SER A 483 1.65 -3.13 -17.88
C SER A 483 1.87 -1.79 -18.59
N ALA A 484 1.19 -0.72 -18.15
CA ALA A 484 1.21 0.57 -18.84
C ALA A 484 2.62 1.16 -19.00
N ARG A 485 2.85 1.87 -20.11
CA ARG A 485 4.12 2.52 -20.48
C ARG A 485 4.96 3.15 -19.36
N GLN A 486 4.37 3.84 -18.38
CA GLN A 486 5.11 4.48 -17.27
C GLN A 486 5.67 3.49 -16.23
N GLY A 487 5.33 2.20 -16.39
CA GLY A 487 5.76 1.13 -15.54
C GLY A 487 7.28 0.91 -15.57
N HIS A 488 7.85 0.32 -14.52
CA HIS A 488 9.23 -0.17 -14.58
C HIS A 488 9.25 -1.45 -15.43
N PRO A 489 10.25 -1.65 -16.32
CA PRO A 489 10.30 -2.83 -17.19
C PRO A 489 10.05 -4.16 -16.46
N SER A 490 10.71 -4.39 -15.32
CA SER A 490 10.53 -5.62 -14.53
C SER A 490 9.07 -5.90 -14.11
N TYR A 491 8.37 -4.96 -13.44
CA TYR A 491 7.00 -5.23 -13.04
C TYR A 491 5.98 -5.18 -14.19
N ARG A 492 6.32 -4.51 -15.31
CA ARG A 492 5.51 -4.58 -16.53
C ARG A 492 5.54 -5.98 -17.09
N GLN A 493 6.72 -6.60 -17.14
CA GLN A 493 6.89 -7.98 -17.57
C GLN A 493 6.09 -8.94 -16.67
N ILE A 494 6.12 -8.75 -15.35
CA ILE A 494 5.29 -9.55 -14.43
C ILE A 494 3.80 -9.43 -14.78
N ALA A 495 3.29 -8.21 -14.97
CA ALA A 495 1.89 -8.01 -15.34
C ALA A 495 1.52 -8.67 -16.68
N GLN A 496 2.38 -8.57 -17.68
CA GLN A 496 2.20 -9.21 -18.99
C GLN A 496 2.24 -10.74 -18.90
N LEU A 497 3.11 -11.30 -18.07
CA LEU A 497 3.17 -12.75 -17.81
C LEU A 497 1.91 -13.21 -17.06
N MET A 498 1.47 -12.50 -16.03
CA MET A 498 0.19 -12.80 -15.35
C MET A 498 -0.98 -12.81 -16.34
N PHE A 499 -1.04 -11.85 -17.28
CA PHE A 499 -2.04 -11.86 -18.34
C PHE A 499 -1.95 -13.12 -19.20
N ARG A 500 -0.74 -13.47 -19.67
CA ARG A 500 -0.51 -14.66 -20.49
C ARG A 500 -0.99 -15.94 -19.80
N GLU A 501 -0.66 -16.11 -18.53
CA GLU A 501 -1.09 -17.26 -17.73
C GLU A 501 -2.62 -17.32 -17.60
N ILE A 502 -3.28 -16.17 -17.36
CA ILE A 502 -4.75 -16.10 -17.31
C ILE A 502 -5.36 -16.42 -18.68
N SER A 503 -4.79 -15.89 -19.76
CA SER A 503 -5.24 -16.17 -21.12
C SER A 503 -5.10 -17.65 -21.49
N ALA A 504 -4.10 -18.36 -20.95
CA ALA A 504 -3.89 -19.77 -21.21
C ALA A 504 -4.99 -20.65 -20.61
N VAL A 505 -5.53 -20.30 -19.44
CA VAL A 505 -6.57 -21.09 -18.76
C VAL A 505 -7.99 -20.58 -19.00
N HIS A 506 -8.19 -19.26 -19.13
CA HIS A 506 -9.49 -18.61 -19.35
C HIS A 506 -9.40 -17.55 -20.46
N PRO A 507 -9.20 -17.95 -21.74
CA PRO A 507 -9.01 -17.01 -22.85
C PRO A 507 -10.17 -16.04 -23.03
N PHE A 508 -11.42 -16.50 -22.85
CA PHE A 508 -12.61 -15.66 -23.00
C PHE A 508 -12.70 -14.59 -21.90
N LEU A 509 -12.39 -14.94 -20.65
CA LEU A 509 -12.37 -13.97 -19.55
C LEU A 509 -11.20 -12.99 -19.69
N ALA A 510 -10.02 -13.47 -20.12
CA ALA A 510 -8.86 -12.61 -20.36
C ALA A 510 -9.12 -11.57 -21.47
N ALA A 511 -9.89 -11.91 -22.49
CA ALA A 511 -10.22 -11.02 -23.61
C ALA A 511 -10.94 -9.72 -23.17
N GLY A 512 -11.56 -9.70 -21.99
CA GLY A 512 -12.14 -8.48 -21.44
C GLY A 512 -11.10 -7.47 -20.91
N MET A 513 -9.84 -7.87 -20.70
CA MET A 513 -8.72 -6.98 -20.33
C MET A 513 -8.18 -6.23 -21.56
N ARG A 514 -8.95 -5.27 -22.08
CA ARG A 514 -8.64 -4.57 -23.35
C ARG A 514 -7.46 -3.58 -23.27
N PHE A 515 -6.94 -3.30 -22.06
CA PHE A 515 -5.93 -2.26 -21.85
C PHE A 515 -4.58 -2.79 -21.39
N VAL A 516 -4.32 -4.09 -21.60
CA VAL A 516 -2.99 -4.66 -21.38
C VAL A 516 -2.02 -4.13 -22.44
N ASP A 517 -0.92 -3.57 -21.97
CA ASP A 517 0.09 -2.94 -22.82
C ASP A 517 1.26 -3.92 -23.01
N HIS A 518 1.35 -4.49 -24.20
CA HIS A 518 2.35 -5.49 -24.58
C HIS A 518 3.64 -4.89 -25.17
N ASN A 519 3.72 -3.58 -25.34
CA ASN A 519 4.87 -2.95 -25.99
C ASN A 519 6.07 -2.82 -25.05
N GLU A 520 7.26 -2.66 -25.63
CA GLU A 520 8.48 -2.26 -24.92
C GLU A 520 8.79 -0.78 -25.19
N TYR A 521 9.47 -0.12 -24.25
CA TYR A 521 9.75 1.32 -24.33
C TYR A 521 11.12 1.64 -23.76
N ASP A 522 11.91 2.43 -24.49
CA ASP A 522 13.22 2.90 -24.05
C ASP A 522 13.13 3.98 -22.97
N LEU A 523 12.29 5.00 -23.23
CA LEU A 523 12.00 6.12 -22.33
C LEU A 523 10.52 6.09 -21.91
N GLU A 524 10.25 5.40 -20.80
CA GLU A 524 8.92 5.09 -20.26
C GLU A 524 8.14 6.36 -19.87
N ARG A 525 8.84 7.44 -19.52
CA ARG A 525 8.26 8.64 -18.90
C ARG A 525 8.25 9.90 -19.76
N LEU A 526 8.95 9.92 -20.88
CA LEU A 526 9.11 11.11 -21.71
C LEU A 526 7.76 11.78 -22.04
N ALA A 527 6.82 10.98 -22.55
CA ALA A 527 5.47 11.44 -22.91
C ALA A 527 4.64 11.92 -21.71
N ALA A 528 4.95 11.47 -20.49
CA ALA A 528 4.28 11.95 -19.28
C ALA A 528 4.80 13.32 -18.86
N GLU A 529 6.13 13.50 -18.88
CA GLU A 529 6.77 14.78 -18.57
C GLU A 529 6.39 15.88 -19.57
N GLN A 530 6.34 15.56 -20.87
CA GLN A 530 5.86 16.47 -21.91
C GLN A 530 4.42 16.95 -21.64
N ARG A 531 3.52 16.05 -21.23
CA ARG A 531 2.13 16.40 -20.87
C ARG A 531 2.05 17.29 -19.62
N ILE A 532 2.93 17.09 -18.64
CA ILE A 532 3.01 17.97 -17.46
C ILE A 532 3.43 19.38 -17.89
N ASP A 533 4.40 19.51 -18.80
CA ASP A 533 4.79 20.82 -19.32
C ASP A 533 3.66 21.52 -20.08
N GLN A 534 2.96 20.78 -20.95
CA GLN A 534 1.80 21.32 -21.67
C GLN A 534 0.73 21.85 -20.70
N LYS A 535 0.42 21.09 -19.63
CA LYS A 535 -0.53 21.55 -18.60
C LYS A 535 -0.02 22.77 -17.83
N ARG A 536 1.27 22.81 -17.48
CA ARG A 536 1.88 23.97 -16.80
C ARG A 536 1.83 25.22 -17.66
N GLN A 537 2.04 25.09 -18.97
CA GLN A 537 1.92 26.20 -19.92
C GLN A 537 0.47 26.69 -20.07
N GLN A 538 -0.51 25.80 -19.91
CA GLN A 538 -1.94 26.16 -19.92
C GLN A 538 -2.40 26.85 -18.63
N VAL A 539 -1.85 26.49 -17.47
CA VAL A 539 -2.19 27.07 -16.15
C VAL A 539 -1.36 28.32 -15.83
N GLY A 540 -0.18 28.45 -16.45
CA GLY A 540 0.70 29.61 -16.34
C GLY A 540 0.39 30.76 -17.33
N ARG A 541 -0.75 30.68 -18.01
CA ARG A 541 -1.44 31.80 -18.69
C ARG A 541 -2.71 32.09 -17.93
#